data_AF-A0A379GCT9-F1
#
_entry.id   AF-A0A379GCT9-F1
#
_cell.length_a   1.000
_cell.length_b   1.000
_cell.length_c   1.000
_cell.angle_alpha   90.00
_cell.angle_beta   90.00
_cell.angle_gamma   90.00
#
_symmetry.space_group_name_H-M   'P 1'
#
loop_
_entity.id
_entity.type
_entity.pdbx_description
1 polymer ?
#
loop_
_entity_poly.entity_id
_entity_poly.type
_entity_poly.pdbx_seq_one_letter_code
_entity_poly.pdbx_strand_id
1 'polypeptide(L)'
;MAPPIHVQAWGEDVTTAGYGDLFHGDGNNKYTANFSGTSSACALVAGAAAVIQSWYKDKTNTVLTPIEMRELLIKTGTYPSLNEKIGPLPNVNNAILHLKNLIQYN
;
A
#
# COMPACT_ATOMS: atom_id res chain seq x y z
N MET A 1 14.06 -4.83 18.28
CA MET A 1 14.20 -5.36 16.91
C MET A 1 13.06 -4.81 16.08
N ALA A 2 13.29 -4.36 14.84
CA ALA A 2 12.19 -4.05 13.94
C ALA A 2 11.31 -5.30 13.74
N PRO A 3 9.99 -5.17 13.59
CA PRO A 3 9.13 -6.32 13.34
C PRO A 3 9.60 -7.05 12.07
N PRO A 4 9.52 -8.39 12.01
CA PRO A 4 9.94 -9.16 10.83
C PRO A 4 9.14 -8.80 9.57
N ILE A 5 7.94 -8.23 9.74
CA ILE A 5 7.08 -7.75 8.66
C ILE A 5 6.99 -6.23 8.76
N HIS A 6 7.44 -5.52 7.72
CA HIS A 6 7.50 -4.06 7.71
C HIS A 6 6.13 -3.39 7.59
N VAL A 7 5.22 -3.94 6.79
CA VAL A 7 3.86 -3.41 6.58
C VAL A 7 2.90 -4.56 6.24
N GLN A 8 1.60 -4.33 6.41
CA GLN A 8 0.54 -5.28 6.07
C GLN A 8 -0.54 -4.64 5.19
N ALA A 9 -1.38 -5.47 4.57
CA ALA A 9 -2.61 -5.02 3.92
C ALA A 9 -3.64 -6.15 3.90
N TRP A 10 -4.86 -5.81 3.48
CA TRP A 10 -5.93 -6.77 3.32
C TRP A 10 -5.56 -7.84 2.28
N GLY A 11 -5.67 -9.11 2.67
CA GLY A 11 -5.22 -10.24 1.86
C GLY A 11 -6.31 -11.27 1.58
N GLU A 12 -7.53 -11.10 2.06
CA GLU A 12 -8.62 -12.08 1.94
C GLU A 12 -9.85 -11.44 1.29
N ASP A 13 -10.65 -12.21 0.55
CA ASP A 13 -11.86 -11.72 -0.12
C ASP A 13 -11.61 -10.48 -1.01
N VAL A 14 -10.45 -10.44 -1.67
CA VAL A 14 -10.09 -9.31 -2.54
C VAL A 14 -10.74 -9.47 -3.90
N THR A 15 -11.59 -8.51 -4.24
CA THR A 15 -12.16 -8.39 -5.58
C THR A 15 -11.12 -7.85 -6.56
N THR A 16 -10.86 -8.58 -7.64
CA THR A 16 -9.87 -8.18 -8.67
C THR A 16 -10.25 -8.72 -10.04
N ALA A 17 -9.51 -8.32 -11.08
CA ALA A 17 -9.68 -8.84 -12.43
C ALA A 17 -9.15 -10.29 -12.55
N GLY A 18 -9.73 -11.08 -13.45
CA GLY A 18 -9.38 -12.48 -13.68
C GLY A 18 -10.42 -13.46 -13.12
N TYR A 19 -10.12 -14.76 -13.27
CA TYR A 19 -10.90 -15.98 -12.96
C TYR A 19 -12.37 -16.02 -13.44
N GLY A 20 -13.19 -15.03 -13.09
CA GLY A 20 -14.54 -14.85 -13.60
C GLY A 20 -15.64 -15.45 -12.73
N ASP A 21 -15.37 -15.79 -11.47
CA ASP A 21 -16.37 -16.28 -10.52
C ASP A 21 -17.33 -15.17 -10.04
N LEU A 22 -16.90 -13.91 -10.04
CA LEU A 22 -17.77 -12.77 -9.68
C LEU A 22 -18.48 -12.20 -10.90
N PHE A 23 -17.76 -12.03 -12.01
CA PHE A 23 -18.33 -11.56 -13.26
C PHE A 23 -17.56 -12.14 -14.44
N HIS A 24 -18.29 -12.63 -15.45
CA HIS A 24 -17.74 -13.25 -16.64
C HIS A 24 -18.44 -12.71 -17.88
N GLY A 25 -17.95 -11.58 -18.40
CA GLY A 25 -18.42 -11.09 -19.70
C GLY A 25 -17.70 -11.77 -20.87
N ASP A 26 -18.14 -11.44 -22.08
CA ASP A 26 -17.66 -12.04 -23.32
C ASP A 26 -16.30 -11.51 -23.80
N GLY A 27 -15.63 -10.66 -23.00
CA GLY A 27 -14.35 -10.04 -23.33
C GLY A 27 -13.32 -10.09 -22.19
N ASN A 28 -12.44 -9.09 -22.11
CA ASN A 28 -11.43 -8.95 -21.04
C ASN A 28 -12.00 -8.34 -19.75
N ASN A 29 -13.26 -8.65 -19.45
CA ASN A 29 -14.02 -8.13 -18.32
C ASN A 29 -14.39 -9.29 -17.38
N LYS A 30 -13.38 -10.05 -16.94
CA LYS A 30 -13.54 -11.09 -15.93
C LYS A 30 -13.12 -10.55 -14.58
N TYR A 31 -13.91 -10.82 -13.55
CA TYR A 31 -13.61 -10.46 -12.17
C TYR A 31 -13.86 -11.64 -11.23
N THR A 32 -13.09 -11.67 -10.15
CA THR A 32 -13.18 -12.62 -9.04
C THR A 32 -13.46 -11.87 -7.76
N ALA A 33 -14.20 -12.47 -6.82
CA ALA A 33 -14.44 -11.90 -5.50
C ALA A 33 -13.44 -12.39 -4.45
N ASN A 34 -12.73 -13.48 -4.74
CA ASN A 34 -12.09 -14.31 -3.71
C ASN A 34 -10.59 -14.51 -3.96
N PHE A 35 -9.89 -13.50 -4.49
CA PHE A 35 -8.44 -13.59 -4.67
C PHE A 35 -7.72 -13.37 -3.33
N SER A 36 -7.39 -14.48 -2.66
CA SER A 36 -6.83 -14.45 -1.31
C SER A 36 -5.34 -14.82 -1.28
N GLY A 37 -4.60 -14.22 -0.35
CA GLY A 37 -3.18 -14.49 -0.08
C GLY A 37 -2.37 -13.23 0.22
N THR A 38 -1.13 -13.43 0.67
CA THR A 38 -0.15 -12.33 0.85
C THR A 38 0.16 -11.62 -0.46
N SER A 39 -0.02 -12.26 -1.62
CA SER A 39 0.07 -11.63 -2.93
C SER A 39 -0.93 -10.48 -3.10
N SER A 40 -2.17 -10.63 -2.60
CA SER A 40 -3.17 -9.57 -2.61
C SER A 40 -2.72 -8.40 -1.71
N ALA A 41 -2.27 -8.72 -0.49
CA ALA A 41 -1.73 -7.70 0.42
C ALA A 41 -0.54 -6.94 -0.19
N CYS A 42 0.40 -7.65 -0.83
CA CYS A 42 1.53 -7.05 -1.54
C CYS A 42 1.07 -6.09 -2.67
N ALA A 43 0.05 -6.47 -3.45
CA ALA A 43 -0.48 -5.62 -4.51
C ALA A 43 -1.11 -4.33 -3.97
N LEU A 44 -1.85 -4.41 -2.85
CA LEU A 44 -2.41 -3.22 -2.19
C LEU A 44 -1.30 -2.28 -1.68
N VAL A 45 -0.26 -2.83 -1.03
CA VAL A 45 0.89 -2.04 -0.56
C VAL A 45 1.62 -1.38 -1.74
N ALA A 46 1.81 -2.11 -2.85
CA ALA A 46 2.43 -1.58 -4.05
C ALA A 46 1.62 -0.41 -4.65
N GLY A 47 0.30 -0.52 -4.68
CA GLY A 47 -0.59 0.57 -5.09
C GLY A 47 -0.46 1.81 -4.20
N ALA A 48 -0.45 1.63 -2.87
CA ALA A 48 -0.24 2.73 -1.93
C ALA A 48 1.12 3.44 -2.15
N ALA A 49 2.19 2.67 -2.32
CA ALA A 49 3.52 3.20 -2.58
C ALA A 49 3.59 3.97 -3.92
N ALA A 50 2.92 3.48 -4.96
CA ALA A 50 2.87 4.14 -6.27
C ALA A 50 2.17 5.51 -6.20
N VAL A 51 1.04 5.59 -5.48
CA VAL A 51 0.30 6.86 -5.29
C VAL A 51 1.16 7.88 -4.53
N ILE A 52 1.80 7.46 -3.43
CA ILE A 52 2.68 8.32 -2.64
C ILE A 52 3.86 8.81 -3.49
N GLN A 53 4.53 7.90 -4.22
CA GLN A 53 5.66 8.25 -5.07
C GLN A 53 5.27 9.23 -6.19
N SER A 54 4.10 9.02 -6.81
CA SER A 54 3.58 9.92 -7.84
C SER A 54 3.36 11.32 -7.29
N TRP A 55 2.75 11.44 -6.10
CA TRP A 55 2.55 12.73 -5.46
C TRP A 55 3.90 13.40 -5.10
N TYR A 56 4.83 12.65 -4.52
CA TYR A 56 6.13 13.20 -4.12
C TYR A 56 6.91 13.73 -5.34
N LYS A 57 6.95 12.93 -6.41
CA LYS A 57 7.61 13.32 -7.67
C LYS A 57 7.01 14.57 -8.30
N ASP A 58 5.69 14.73 -8.25
CA ASP A 58 5.02 15.94 -8.73
C ASP A 58 5.42 17.19 -7.91
N LYS A 59 5.65 17.04 -6.60
CA LYS A 59 5.96 18.19 -5.72
C LYS A 59 7.44 18.56 -5.65
N THR A 60 8.34 17.60 -5.82
CA THR A 60 9.78 17.82 -5.60
C THR A 60 10.63 17.64 -6.85
N ASN A 61 10.05 17.09 -7.93
CA ASN A 61 10.77 16.64 -9.12
C ASN A 61 11.86 15.57 -8.83
N THR A 62 11.80 14.92 -7.66
CA THR A 62 12.67 13.80 -7.25
C THR A 62 11.84 12.59 -6.84
N VAL A 63 12.46 11.46 -6.51
CA VAL A 63 11.75 10.24 -6.07
C VAL A 63 12.29 9.77 -4.73
N LEU A 64 11.41 9.22 -3.89
CA LEU A 64 11.81 8.51 -2.68
C LEU A 64 12.54 7.22 -3.08
N THR A 65 13.66 6.93 -2.41
CA THR A 65 14.33 5.65 -2.50
C THR A 65 13.46 4.53 -1.90
N PRO A 66 13.73 3.25 -2.23
CA PRO A 66 13.01 2.13 -1.62
C PRO A 66 13.07 2.09 -0.09
N ILE A 67 14.19 2.55 0.50
CA ILE A 67 14.36 2.63 1.95
C ILE A 67 13.51 3.76 2.52
N GLU A 68 13.55 4.96 1.94
CA GLU A 68 12.72 6.08 2.39
C GLU A 68 11.23 5.77 2.30
N MET A 69 10.79 5.14 1.21
CA MET A 69 9.40 4.70 1.06
C MET A 69 9.01 3.71 2.16
N ARG A 70 9.86 2.72 2.45
CA ARG A 70 9.61 1.74 3.52
C ARG A 70 9.46 2.42 4.88
N GLU A 71 10.42 3.26 5.25
CA GLU A 71 10.41 3.96 6.53
C GLU A 71 9.21 4.90 6.66
N LEU A 72 8.84 5.58 5.57
CA LEU A 72 7.65 6.41 5.52
C LEU A 72 6.38 5.59 5.79
N LEU A 73 6.22 4.45 5.12
CA LEU A 73 5.04 3.59 5.29
C LEU A 73 4.95 3.02 6.71
N ILE A 74 6.07 2.61 7.30
CA ILE A 74 6.14 2.16 8.71
C ILE A 74 5.75 3.30 9.65
N LYS A 75 6.30 4.50 9.44
CA LYS A 75 6.11 5.63 10.35
C LYS A 75 4.70 6.21 10.33
N THR A 76 4.04 6.17 9.17
CA THR A 76 2.78 6.91 8.93
C THR A 76 1.56 6.00 8.82
N GLY A 77 1.77 4.69 8.75
CA GLY A 77 0.70 3.70 8.67
C GLY A 77 -0.12 3.57 9.95
N THR A 78 -1.21 2.81 9.86
CA THR A 78 -2.12 2.50 10.97
C THR A 78 -1.78 1.13 11.55
N TYR A 79 -1.33 1.08 12.80
CA TYR A 79 -1.00 -0.18 13.46
C TYR A 79 -2.24 -1.00 13.79
N PRO A 80 -2.21 -2.33 13.62
CA PRO A 80 -3.27 -3.19 14.11
C PRO A 80 -3.32 -3.16 15.64
N SER A 81 -4.49 -3.42 16.21
CA SER A 81 -4.68 -3.60 17.65
C SER A 81 -4.16 -4.94 18.19
N LEU A 82 -3.53 -5.77 17.34
CA LEU A 82 -3.07 -7.12 17.64
C LEU A 82 -1.54 -7.20 17.48
N ASN A 83 -0.89 -7.96 18.37
CA ASN A 83 0.52 -8.40 18.40
C ASN A 83 1.58 -7.62 17.58
N GLU A 84 2.61 -7.16 18.29
CA GLU A 84 3.74 -6.32 17.86
C GLU A 84 4.65 -6.86 16.73
N LYS A 85 4.30 -7.99 16.10
CA LYS A 85 5.13 -8.65 15.07
C LYS A 85 4.76 -8.26 13.63
N ILE A 86 3.67 -7.53 13.44
CA ILE A 86 3.21 -7.08 12.12
C ILE A 86 3.28 -5.56 12.07
N GLY A 87 3.94 -5.03 11.03
CA GLY A 87 3.97 -3.60 10.75
C GLY A 87 2.58 -3.03 10.37
N PRO A 88 2.48 -1.71 10.20
CA PRO A 88 1.19 -1.06 10.03
C PRO A 88 0.59 -1.27 8.63
N LEU A 89 -0.72 -1.00 8.54
CA LEU A 89 -1.43 -0.82 7.28
C LEU A 89 -1.04 0.54 6.67
N PRO A 90 -0.59 0.62 5.39
CA PRO A 90 -0.31 1.89 4.74
C PRO A 90 -1.45 2.89 4.87
N ASN A 91 -1.12 4.11 5.27
CA ASN A 91 -2.06 5.23 5.30
C ASN A 91 -1.53 6.33 4.37
N VAL A 92 -2.04 6.35 3.14
CA VAL A 92 -1.58 7.26 2.07
C VAL A 92 -1.74 8.72 2.47
N ASN A 93 -2.85 9.08 3.13
CA ASN A 93 -3.11 10.45 3.58
C ASN A 93 -2.08 10.90 4.61
N ASN A 94 -1.81 10.08 5.64
CA ASN A 94 -0.81 10.39 6.65
C ASN A 94 0.60 10.48 6.04
N ALA A 95 0.94 9.59 5.10
CA ALA A 95 2.23 9.62 4.41
C ALA A 95 2.43 10.93 3.64
N ILE A 96 1.43 11.34 2.85
CA ILE A 96 1.46 12.59 2.09
C ILE A 96 1.51 13.80 3.04
N LEU A 97 0.72 13.82 4.11
CA LEU A 97 0.76 14.89 5.12
C LEU A 97 2.14 15.00 5.78
N HIS A 98 2.77 13.86 6.10
CA HIS A 98 4.11 13.85 6.66
C HIS A 98 5.14 14.44 5.70
N LEU A 99 5.14 14.00 4.44
CA LEU A 99 6.03 14.53 3.41
C LEU A 99 5.79 16.02 3.13
N LYS A 100 4.53 16.45 3.08
CA LYS A 100 4.18 17.86 2.89
C LYS A 100 4.80 18.73 3.98
N ASN A 101 4.71 18.32 5.24
CA ASN A 101 5.33 19.04 6.34
C ASN A 101 6.86 19.08 6.16
N LEU A 102 7.50 17.95 5.82
CA LEU A 102 8.95 17.91 5.60
C LEU A 102 9.40 18.85 4.48
N ILE A 103 8.65 18.94 3.39
CA ILE A 103 8.99 19.81 2.25
C ILE A 103 8.71 21.29 2.55
N GLN A 104 7.67 21.61 3.34
CA GLN A 104 7.33 22.99 3.66
C GLN A 104 8.31 23.68 4.61
N TYR A 105 9.08 22.93 5.38
CA TYR A 105 10.09 23.45 6.31
C TYR A 105 11.53 23.39 5.75
N ASN A 106 11.69 23.04 4.47
CA ASN A 106 12.96 23.07 3.73
C ASN A 106 12.89 24.13 2.62
#